data_AF-A0A7V9EP80-F1
#
_entry.id   AF-A0A7V9EP80-F1
#
_cell.length_a   1.000
_cell.length_b   1.000
_cell.length_c   1.000
_cell.angle_alpha   90.00
_cell.angle_beta   90.00
_cell.angle_gamma   90.00
#
_symmetry.space_group_name_H-M   'P 1'
#
loop_
_entity.id
_entity.type
_entity.pdbx_description
1 polymer ?
#
loop_
_entity_poly.entity_id
_entity_poly.type
_entity_poly.pdbx_seq_one_letter_code
_entity_poly.pdbx_strand_id
1 'polypeptide(L)'
;MKISFLLFFFALCGVAFVVTHLHRKETPAPAARELYSIVNRQLSALRSDDFDSAYRHAASGVQQMFSREQFELMIRRDFSSMTEPQRIEFGDVQVAGGSAIAQVFLTAPDGAMRGYLYSFTAEADGWKIDGVQSFDAQPLRRPRGTQL
;
A
#
# COMPACT_ATOMS: atom_id res chain seq x y z
N MET A 1 37.67 0.97 -49.16
CA MET A 1 37.61 2.17 -50.02
C MET A 1 36.67 3.19 -49.39
N LYS A 2 37.19 4.41 -49.13
CA LYS A 2 36.53 5.74 -48.97
C LYS A 2 35.35 5.89 -47.98
N ILE A 3 35.48 6.53 -46.80
CA ILE A 3 35.77 7.96 -46.43
C ILE A 3 34.50 8.82 -46.35
N SER A 4 34.27 9.38 -45.15
CA SER A 4 33.92 10.79 -44.81
C SER A 4 33.22 10.79 -43.44
N PHE A 5 33.86 11.10 -42.31
CA PHE A 5 34.42 12.39 -41.87
C PHE A 5 33.50 13.58 -42.17
N LEU A 6 32.62 13.90 -41.22
CA LEU A 6 32.24 15.29 -40.93
C LEU A 6 31.96 15.43 -39.43
N LEU A 7 32.99 15.89 -38.73
CA LEU A 7 32.87 16.52 -37.42
C LEU A 7 32.08 17.81 -37.58
N PHE A 8 31.08 18.05 -36.73
CA PHE A 8 30.67 19.42 -36.42
C PHE A 8 30.82 19.67 -34.92
N PHE A 9 31.72 20.59 -34.64
CA PHE A 9 32.05 21.16 -33.36
C PHE A 9 30.91 22.13 -33.00
N PHE A 10 30.22 21.94 -31.87
CA PHE A 10 29.47 23.04 -31.26
C PHE A 10 29.96 23.21 -29.84
N ALA A 11 30.94 24.09 -29.71
CA ALA A 11 31.37 24.64 -28.45
C ALA A 11 30.29 25.58 -27.90
N LEU A 12 30.02 25.42 -26.61
CA LEU A 12 29.61 26.44 -25.63
C LEU A 12 28.43 27.36 -25.99
N CYS A 13 27.26 27.11 -25.40
CA CYS A 13 26.47 28.18 -24.79
C CYS A 13 25.42 27.63 -23.79
N GLY A 14 25.49 28.11 -22.54
CA GLY A 14 24.32 28.41 -21.72
C GLY A 14 23.61 27.25 -21.02
N VAL A 15 24.07 26.94 -19.81
CA VAL A 15 23.28 27.03 -18.56
C VAL A 15 21.74 26.98 -18.74
N ALA A 16 21.20 25.83 -19.11
CA ALA A 16 19.77 25.53 -18.96
C ALA A 16 19.53 24.05 -18.62
N PHE A 17 20.56 23.35 -18.15
CA PHE A 17 20.35 22.21 -17.25
C PHE A 17 20.00 22.81 -15.86
N VAL A 18 18.81 23.42 -15.79
CA VAL A 18 17.95 23.21 -14.64
C VAL A 18 17.55 21.74 -14.78
N VAL A 19 18.42 20.77 -14.49
CA VAL A 19 18.51 20.18 -13.16
C VAL A 19 17.38 20.71 -12.28
N THR A 20 16.16 20.39 -12.69
CA THR A 20 15.12 19.98 -11.79
C THR A 20 15.66 18.76 -11.04
N HIS A 21 16.58 19.03 -10.10
CA HIS A 21 16.50 18.43 -8.78
C HIS A 21 15.09 18.76 -8.29
N LEU A 22 14.10 18.00 -8.79
CA LEU A 22 12.94 17.69 -8.01
C LEU A 22 13.54 17.29 -6.68
N HIS A 23 13.36 18.15 -5.68
CA HIS A 23 13.44 17.75 -4.31
C HIS A 23 12.47 16.56 -4.23
N ARG A 24 12.98 15.35 -4.42
CA ARG A 24 12.40 14.17 -3.84
C ARG A 24 12.53 14.47 -2.36
N LYS A 25 11.51 15.16 -1.82
CA LYS A 25 11.31 15.25 -0.39
C LYS A 25 11.34 13.78 0.03
N GLU A 26 12.39 13.38 0.73
CA GLU A 26 12.40 12.11 1.40
C GLU A 26 11.25 12.20 2.39
N THR A 27 10.08 11.71 2.00
CA THR A 27 8.97 11.56 2.93
C THR A 27 9.52 10.70 4.04
N PRO A 28 9.56 11.20 5.29
CA PRO A 28 10.03 10.39 6.39
C PRO A 28 9.26 9.07 6.38
N ALA A 29 9.99 7.96 6.57
CA ALA A 29 9.37 6.66 6.75
C ALA A 29 8.24 6.78 7.79
N PRO A 30 7.00 6.35 7.50
CA PRO A 30 5.91 6.45 8.43
C PRO A 30 6.29 5.70 9.67
N ALA A 31 5.96 6.25 10.83
CA ALA A 31 5.92 5.43 12.02
C ALA A 31 4.89 4.32 11.75
N ALA A 32 5.20 3.05 12.03
CA ALA A 32 4.28 1.93 11.82
C ALA A 32 2.86 2.20 12.38
N ARG A 33 2.78 2.96 13.49
CA ARG A 33 1.54 3.46 14.09
C ARG A 33 0.64 4.26 13.13
N GLU A 34 1.19 5.04 12.22
CA GLU A 34 0.43 5.80 11.23
C GLU A 34 -0.28 4.87 10.24
N LEU A 35 0.45 3.91 9.67
CA LEU A 35 -0.11 2.91 8.75
C LEU A 35 -1.20 2.08 9.44
N TYR A 36 -0.95 1.67 10.69
CA TYR A 36 -1.95 1.00 11.51
C TYR A 36 -3.22 1.84 11.71
N SER A 37 -3.07 3.14 11.96
CA SER A 37 -4.21 4.06 12.10
C SER A 37 -5.00 4.19 10.79
N ILE A 38 -4.35 4.22 9.63
CA ILE A 38 -5.01 4.29 8.32
C ILE A 38 -5.83 3.02 8.07
N VAL A 39 -5.22 1.84 8.25
CA VAL A 39 -5.93 0.55 8.07
C VAL A 39 -7.11 0.44 9.03
N ASN A 40 -6.91 0.77 10.31
CA ASN A 40 -7.98 0.69 11.29
C ASN A 40 -9.15 1.62 10.96
N ARG A 41 -8.88 2.84 10.45
CA ARG A 41 -9.93 3.77 10.01
C ARG A 41 -10.68 3.24 8.79
N GLN A 42 -9.97 2.71 7.78
CA GLN A 42 -10.62 2.10 6.62
C GLN A 42 -11.50 0.91 7.03
N LEU A 43 -10.98 -0.04 7.82
CA LEU A 43 -11.74 -1.21 8.27
C LEU A 43 -12.93 -0.82 9.15
N SER A 44 -12.79 0.22 9.98
CA SER A 44 -13.91 0.72 10.79
C SER A 44 -15.02 1.32 9.92
N ALA A 45 -14.65 2.06 8.87
CA ALA A 45 -15.60 2.60 7.89
C ALA A 45 -16.29 1.48 7.10
N LEU A 46 -15.54 0.46 6.65
CA LEU A 46 -16.11 -0.72 5.99
C LEU A 46 -17.10 -1.47 6.88
N ARG A 47 -16.83 -1.57 8.19
CA ARG A 47 -17.74 -2.22 9.16
C ARG A 47 -19.07 -1.48 9.33
N SER A 48 -19.07 -0.16 9.17
CA SER A 48 -20.29 0.65 9.27
C SER A 48 -20.94 0.94 7.91
N ASP A 49 -20.59 0.18 6.87
CA ASP A 49 -21.00 0.42 5.48
C ASP A 49 -20.70 1.86 4.97
N ASP A 50 -19.72 2.55 5.56
CA ASP A 50 -19.26 3.88 5.12
C ASP A 50 -18.17 3.75 4.06
N PHE A 51 -18.58 3.35 2.86
CA PHE A 51 -17.67 3.15 1.72
C PHE A 51 -17.03 4.46 1.24
N ASP A 52 -17.70 5.60 1.41
CA ASP A 52 -17.13 6.90 1.08
C ASP A 52 -15.89 7.18 1.94
N SER A 53 -16.00 7.04 3.27
CA SER A 53 -14.85 7.23 4.17
C SER A 53 -13.76 6.19 3.93
N ALA A 54 -14.12 4.92 3.70
CA ALA A 54 -13.16 3.86 3.40
C ALA A 54 -12.38 4.16 2.10
N TYR A 55 -13.08 4.65 1.07
CA TYR A 55 -12.52 4.94 -0.24
C TYR A 55 -11.56 6.13 -0.23
N ARG A 56 -11.77 7.14 0.62
CA ARG A 56 -10.81 8.26 0.80
C ARG A 56 -9.42 7.83 1.31
N HIS A 57 -9.31 6.65 1.92
CA HIS A 57 -8.03 6.09 2.35
C HIS A 57 -7.27 5.39 1.20
N ALA A 58 -7.93 5.13 0.07
CA ALA A 58 -7.30 4.58 -1.11
C ALA A 58 -6.40 5.63 -1.79
N ALA A 59 -5.31 5.19 -2.39
CA ALA A 59 -4.39 6.02 -3.15
C ALA A 59 -5.08 6.57 -4.41
N SER A 60 -4.59 7.71 -4.89
CA SER A 60 -5.06 8.36 -6.12
C SER A 60 -5.05 7.41 -7.33
N GLY A 61 -4.06 6.52 -7.43
CA GLY A 61 -4.00 5.49 -8.47
C GLY A 61 -5.18 4.51 -8.41
N VAL A 62 -5.52 4.01 -7.21
CA VAL A 62 -6.71 3.18 -6.98
C VAL A 62 -7.98 3.96 -7.33
N GLN A 63 -8.05 5.24 -6.94
CA GLN A 63 -9.21 6.08 -7.20
C GLN A 63 -9.41 6.44 -8.68
N GLN A 64 -8.36 6.35 -9.49
CA GLN A 64 -8.44 6.50 -10.96
C GLN A 64 -8.93 5.22 -11.64
N MET A 65 -8.66 4.06 -11.04
CA MET A 65 -9.01 2.75 -11.61
C MET A 65 -10.44 2.33 -11.30
N PHE A 66 -10.92 2.65 -10.11
CA PHE A 66 -12.25 2.27 -9.64
C PHE A 66 -13.03 3.51 -9.28
N SER A 67 -14.30 3.60 -9.68
CA SER A 67 -15.23 4.54 -9.03
C SER A 67 -15.51 4.09 -7.59
N ARG A 68 -16.10 4.97 -6.78
CA ARG A 68 -16.53 4.63 -5.41
C ARG A 68 -17.50 3.45 -5.40
N GLU A 69 -18.43 3.42 -6.35
CA GLU A 69 -19.39 2.31 -6.54
C GLU A 69 -18.68 1.01 -6.92
N GLN A 70 -17.70 1.07 -7.82
CA GLN A 70 -16.94 -0.11 -8.26
C GLN A 70 -16.08 -0.65 -7.12
N PHE A 71 -15.48 0.23 -6.32
CA PHE A 71 -14.74 -0.13 -5.11
C PHE A 71 -15.64 -0.86 -4.12
N GLU A 72 -16.84 -0.34 -3.83
CA GLU A 72 -17.79 -1.01 -2.94
C GLU A 72 -18.18 -2.40 -3.46
N LEU A 73 -18.54 -2.52 -4.74
CA LEU A 73 -18.90 -3.80 -5.34
C LEU A 73 -17.76 -4.83 -5.24
N MET A 74 -16.52 -4.39 -5.50
CA MET A 74 -15.33 -5.23 -5.36
C MET A 74 -15.12 -5.69 -3.91
N ILE A 75 -15.24 -4.78 -2.92
CA ILE A 75 -15.06 -5.11 -1.50
C ILE A 75 -16.12 -6.11 -1.03
N ARG A 76 -17.40 -5.88 -1.37
CA ARG A 76 -18.49 -6.78 -0.98
C ARG A 76 -18.34 -8.17 -1.59
N ARG A 77 -17.81 -8.27 -2.82
CA ARG A 77 -17.62 -9.55 -3.52
C ARG A 77 -16.42 -10.34 -2.99
N ASP A 78 -15.26 -9.70 -2.90
CA ASP A 78 -13.98 -10.40 -2.74
C ASP A 78 -13.39 -10.28 -1.32
N PHE A 79 -13.92 -9.37 -0.51
CA PHE A 79 -13.34 -8.97 0.77
C PHE A 79 -14.35 -8.93 1.93
N SER A 80 -15.37 -9.80 1.92
CA SER A 80 -16.37 -9.86 3.00
C SER A 80 -15.79 -10.09 4.40
N SER A 81 -14.61 -10.69 4.54
CA SER A 81 -13.90 -10.75 5.84
C SER A 81 -13.52 -9.38 6.40
N MET A 82 -13.33 -8.37 5.55
CA MET A 82 -12.90 -7.04 5.95
C MET A 82 -14.05 -6.20 6.51
N THR A 83 -15.30 -6.51 6.15
CA THR A 83 -16.48 -5.80 6.64
C THR A 83 -16.91 -6.29 8.02
N GLU A 84 -16.59 -7.53 8.40
CA GLU A 84 -16.97 -8.10 9.70
C GLU A 84 -15.82 -8.77 10.50
N PRO A 85 -14.62 -8.16 10.65
CA PRO A 85 -13.55 -8.77 11.42
C PRO A 85 -13.83 -8.63 12.92
N GLN A 86 -13.75 -9.75 13.66
CA GLN A 86 -13.83 -9.78 15.12
C GLN A 86 -12.53 -9.32 15.79
N ARG A 87 -11.39 -9.58 15.14
CA ARG A 87 -10.06 -9.18 15.62
C ARG A 87 -9.20 -8.74 14.45
N ILE A 88 -8.40 -7.71 14.68
CA ILE A 88 -7.40 -7.18 13.75
C ILE A 88 -6.05 -7.25 14.48
N GLU A 89 -5.07 -7.92 13.88
CA GLU A 89 -3.69 -7.98 14.37
C GLU A 89 -2.76 -7.47 13.29
N PHE A 90 -1.73 -6.74 13.71
CA PHE A 90 -0.73 -6.21 12.80
C PHE A 90 0.60 -6.93 13.00
N GLY A 91 1.20 -7.36 11.90
CA GLY A 91 2.50 -7.98 11.88
C GLY A 91 3.59 -7.01 11.43
N ASP A 92 4.54 -7.56 10.69
CA ASP A 92 5.70 -6.82 10.18
C ASP A 92 5.30 -5.67 9.27
N VAL A 93 6.06 -4.58 9.38
CA VAL A 93 5.96 -3.40 8.53
C VAL A 93 7.32 -3.15 7.90
N GLN A 94 7.34 -3.07 6.57
CA GLN A 94 8.52 -2.74 5.78
C GLN A 94 8.29 -1.41 5.09
N VAL A 95 9.25 -0.49 5.22
CA VAL A 95 9.18 0.83 4.61
C VAL A 95 10.40 1.03 3.72
N ALA A 96 10.17 1.50 2.49
CA ALA A 96 11.20 1.81 1.52
C ALA A 96 10.86 3.13 0.80
N GLY A 97 11.44 4.24 1.28
CA GLY A 97 11.20 5.57 0.73
C GLY A 97 9.72 5.95 0.79
N GLY A 98 9.11 6.18 -0.38
CA GLY A 98 7.70 6.55 -0.53
C GLY A 98 6.72 5.36 -0.60
N SER A 99 7.18 4.14 -0.31
CA SER A 99 6.34 2.94 -0.28
C SER A 99 6.46 2.18 1.03
N ALA A 100 5.38 1.52 1.44
CA ALA A 100 5.38 0.64 2.62
C ALA A 100 4.51 -0.59 2.39
N ILE A 101 4.82 -1.68 3.08
CA ILE A 101 4.01 -2.90 3.13
C ILE A 101 3.80 -3.25 4.60
N ALA A 102 2.56 -3.52 4.99
CA ALA A 102 2.20 -3.98 6.33
C ALA A 102 1.43 -5.30 6.27
N GLN A 103 1.80 -6.25 7.13
CA GLN A 103 1.00 -7.45 7.37
C GLN A 103 -0.18 -7.14 8.30
N VAL A 104 -1.36 -7.57 7.90
CA VAL A 104 -2.60 -7.43 8.66
C VAL A 104 -3.30 -8.79 8.70
N PHE A 105 -3.63 -9.26 9.89
CA PHE A 105 -4.36 -10.50 10.11
C PHE A 105 -5.76 -10.16 10.60
N LEU A 106 -6.76 -10.71 9.91
CA LEU A 106 -8.17 -10.53 10.26
C LEU A 106 -8.72 -11.87 10.74
N THR A 107 -9.30 -11.89 11.93
CA THR A 107 -10.07 -13.04 12.42
C THR A 107 -11.53 -12.86 12.07
N ALA A 108 -12.07 -13.77 11.26
CA ALA A 108 -13.47 -13.81 10.88
C ALA A 108 -14.36 -14.39 12.00
N PRO A 109 -15.69 -14.23 11.94
CA PRO A 109 -16.60 -14.73 12.97
C PRO A 109 -16.58 -16.26 13.19
N ASP A 110 -16.15 -17.01 12.18
CA ASP A 110 -15.92 -18.46 12.23
C ASP A 110 -14.62 -18.85 12.97
N GLY A 111 -13.84 -17.86 13.42
CA GLY A 111 -12.54 -18.04 14.07
C GLY A 111 -11.38 -18.23 13.08
N ALA A 112 -11.63 -18.23 11.77
CA ALA A 112 -10.58 -18.34 10.77
C ALA A 112 -9.77 -17.04 10.70
N MET A 113 -8.45 -17.17 10.78
CA MET A 113 -7.52 -16.05 10.58
C MET A 113 -7.09 -15.98 9.11
N ARG A 114 -7.19 -14.80 8.51
CA ARG A 114 -6.78 -14.53 7.11
C ARG A 114 -5.72 -13.45 7.11
N GLY A 115 -4.61 -13.68 6.42
CA GLY A 115 -3.50 -12.73 6.28
C GLY A 115 -3.66 -11.86 5.04
N TYR A 116 -3.34 -10.59 5.18
CA TYR A 116 -3.32 -9.60 4.11
C TYR A 116 -2.05 -8.77 4.13
N LEU A 117 -1.45 -8.53 2.96
CA LEU A 117 -0.43 -7.53 2.74
C LEU A 117 -1.13 -6.25 2.27
N TYR A 118 -1.04 -5.21 3.09
CA TYR A 118 -1.45 -3.85 2.71
C TYR A 118 -0.25 -3.12 2.14
N SER A 119 -0.37 -2.67 0.90
CA SER A 119 0.60 -1.80 0.24
C SER A 119 0.18 -0.35 0.41
N PHE A 120 1.16 0.52 0.67
CA PHE A 120 0.94 1.95 0.84
C PHE A 120 1.90 2.76 -0.02
N THR A 121 1.40 3.91 -0.45
CA THR A 121 2.17 4.93 -1.17
C THR A 121 2.03 6.27 -0.46
N ALA A 122 3.13 6.99 -0.33
CA ALA A 122 3.15 8.36 0.18
C ALA A 122 2.64 9.32 -0.89
N GLU A 123 1.55 10.02 -0.59
CA GLU A 123 0.99 11.09 -1.41
C GLU A 123 1.18 12.46 -0.72
N ALA A 124 0.79 13.54 -1.42
CA ALA A 124 0.97 14.90 -0.91
C ALA A 124 0.20 15.17 0.40
N ASP A 125 -0.90 14.45 0.63
CA ASP A 125 -1.77 14.57 1.81
C ASP A 125 -1.50 13.49 2.88
N GLY A 126 -0.51 12.62 2.67
CA GLY A 126 -0.10 11.57 3.60
C GLY A 126 -0.06 10.18 2.97
N TRP A 127 0.08 9.15 3.80
CA TRP A 127 0.08 7.76 3.35
C TRP A 127 -1.32 7.28 2.94
N LYS A 128 -1.39 6.55 1.83
CA LYS A 128 -2.63 5.97 1.30
C LYS A 128 -2.46 4.50 1.00
N ILE A 129 -3.56 3.76 1.04
CA ILE A 129 -3.61 2.33 0.70
C ILE A 129 -3.65 2.19 -0.82
N ASP A 130 -2.61 1.58 -1.38
CA ASP A 130 -2.45 1.37 -2.83
C ASP A 130 -2.86 -0.05 -3.26
N GLY A 131 -2.94 -0.98 -2.30
CA GLY A 131 -3.39 -2.33 -2.60
C GLY A 131 -3.55 -3.20 -1.37
N VAL A 132 -4.33 -4.26 -1.53
CA VAL A 132 -4.48 -5.31 -0.51
C VAL A 132 -4.42 -6.67 -1.20
N GLN A 133 -3.56 -7.55 -0.72
CA GLN A 133 -3.40 -8.90 -1.26
C GLN A 133 -3.52 -9.92 -0.12
N SER A 134 -4.34 -10.95 -0.30
CA SER A 134 -4.35 -12.07 0.64
C SER A 134 -3.05 -12.87 0.51
N PHE A 135 -2.56 -13.38 1.64
CA PHE A 135 -1.48 -14.35 1.65
C PHE A 135 -1.82 -15.47 2.62
N ASP A 136 -1.34 -16.67 2.29
CA ASP A 136 -1.45 -17.80 3.19
C ASP A 136 -0.46 -17.60 4.34
N ALA A 137 -0.97 -17.00 5.41
CA ALA A 137 -0.31 -17.01 6.70
C ALA A 137 -0.35 -18.44 7.22
N GLN A 138 0.65 -19.26 6.89
CA GLN A 138 0.79 -20.55 7.55
C GLN A 138 0.80 -20.27 9.06
N PRO A 139 -0.14 -20.80 9.86
CA PRO A 139 0.01 -20.73 11.30
C PRO A 139 1.31 -21.48 11.58
N LEU A 140 2.31 -20.79 12.15
CA LEU A 140 3.48 -21.48 12.68
C LEU A 140 2.95 -22.55 13.62
N ARG A 141 2.94 -23.82 13.18
CA ARG A 141 2.71 -24.94 14.07
C ARG A 141 3.80 -24.83 15.10
N ARG A 142 3.48 -24.32 16.30
CA ARG A 142 4.38 -24.51 17.44
C ARG A 142 4.63 -26.01 17.51
N PRO A 143 5.90 -26.48 17.51
CA PRO A 143 6.18 -27.88 17.73
C PRO A 143 5.41 -28.28 18.98
N ARG A 144 4.50 -29.26 18.83
CA ARG A 144 3.79 -29.83 19.96
C ARG A 144 4.91 -30.32 20.88
N GLY A 145 5.06 -29.68 22.04
CA GLY A 145 6.15 -30.00 22.97
C GLY A 145 6.22 -31.50 23.12
N THR A 146 7.39 -32.06 22.84
CA THR A 146 7.67 -33.47 23.09
C THR A 146 7.39 -33.69 24.58
N GLN A 147 6.28 -34.35 24.90
CA GLN A 147 6.14 -34.98 26.20
C GLN A 147 7.18 -36.12 26.20
N LEU A 148 8.25 -35.90 26.94
CA LEU A 148 9.08 -36.95 27.52
C LEU A 148 8.85 -36.90 29.03
#